data_AF-A0A6P6G0M5-F1
#
_entry.id   AF-A0A6P6G0M5-F1
#
_cell.length_a   1.000
_cell.length_b   1.000
_cell.length_c   1.000
_cell.angle_alpha   90.00
_cell.angle_beta   90.00
_cell.angle_gamma   90.00
#
_symmetry.space_group_name_H-M   'P 1'
#
loop_
_entity.id
_entity.type
_entity.pdbx_description
1 polymer ?
#
loop_
_entity_poly.entity_id
_entity_poly.type
_entity_poly.pdbx_seq_one_letter_code
_entity_poly.pdbx_strand_id
1 'polypeptide(L)'
;MDKEMDDSQDVRISMSDAERNIENELTKKDHVRAKIKKIFYPWGQHKYHLMLKNAFLVSCVIAISMDPLFLYIPYINEEKKCIQMDPKLKIAFLVYRCLTDISYLIHIFFHTLRRVTRPLRKTKYSGLIGETSPLFWRITRSFIQNYIDILAIIPLAQMMLIFFAKLRDSRYSSTRNFLNFLIISQYAPRILRVYLSWKNLGRIPTSITGVVWVSGAFNLFLYIIASHALGALWYFLAVEQETTCWGQACKTHGGCVDTSFVCNDNTTPRNLIILNEFCPINPPNATVYDFGIFLDGLQSGMQASTDFPTKFVQCFWWGLRNLSSFGQNLDTRNHAWESMFAALISITGLLLF
;
A
#
# COMPACT_ATOMS: atom_id res chain seq x y z
N MET A 1 64.06 -54.17 6.59
CA MET A 1 64.32 -52.78 6.19
C MET A 1 63.60 -52.43 4.89
N ASP A 2 63.53 -53.34 3.90
CA ASP A 2 62.89 -53.04 2.61
C ASP A 2 61.34 -53.01 2.62
N LYS A 3 60.69 -53.70 3.57
CA LYS A 3 59.22 -53.76 3.65
C LYS A 3 58.57 -52.53 4.31
N GLU A 4 59.31 -51.81 5.18
CA GLU A 4 58.83 -50.55 5.79
C GLU A 4 58.99 -49.34 4.86
N MET A 5 59.93 -49.41 3.89
CA MET A 5 60.17 -48.32 2.94
C MET A 5 59.13 -48.30 1.81
N ASP A 6 58.64 -49.47 1.39
CA ASP A 6 57.57 -49.63 0.39
C ASP A 6 56.21 -49.15 0.91
N ASP A 7 55.85 -49.53 2.16
CA ASP A 7 54.61 -49.11 2.82
C ASP A 7 54.57 -47.59 3.06
N SER A 8 55.73 -46.96 3.36
CA SER A 8 55.84 -45.50 3.53
C SER A 8 55.70 -44.72 2.21
N GLN A 9 56.01 -45.35 1.08
CA GLN A 9 55.90 -44.74 -0.24
C GLN A 9 54.47 -44.86 -0.79
N ASP A 10 53.81 -46.00 -0.58
CA ASP A 10 52.42 -46.22 -0.98
C ASP A 10 51.43 -45.38 -0.16
N VAL A 11 51.70 -45.19 1.14
CA VAL A 11 50.95 -44.24 1.99
C VAL A 11 51.13 -42.79 1.51
N ARG A 12 52.32 -42.40 1.05
CA ARG A 12 52.56 -41.05 0.49
C ARG A 12 51.85 -40.82 -0.84
N ILE A 13 51.82 -41.84 -1.71
CA ILE A 13 51.12 -41.76 -3.01
C ILE A 13 49.61 -41.64 -2.79
N SER A 14 49.03 -42.47 -1.92
CA SER A 14 47.60 -42.43 -1.60
C SER A 14 47.16 -41.12 -0.93
N MET A 15 47.99 -40.53 -0.07
CA MET A 15 47.75 -39.19 0.47
C MET A 15 47.78 -38.11 -0.61
N SER A 16 48.73 -38.16 -1.55
CA SER A 16 48.81 -37.16 -2.64
C SER A 16 47.62 -37.24 -3.60
N ASP A 17 47.08 -38.43 -3.85
CA ASP A 17 45.90 -38.62 -4.70
C ASP A 17 44.61 -38.18 -3.98
N ALA A 18 44.53 -38.36 -2.67
CA ALA A 18 43.45 -37.82 -1.85
C ALA A 18 43.43 -36.28 -1.85
N GLU A 19 44.60 -35.64 -1.72
CA GLU A 19 44.74 -34.18 -1.80
C GLU A 19 44.31 -33.64 -3.18
N ARG A 20 44.74 -34.30 -4.26
CA ARG A 20 44.39 -33.92 -5.64
C ARG A 20 42.87 -34.04 -5.91
N ASN A 21 42.23 -35.06 -5.34
CA ASN A 21 40.78 -35.24 -5.44
C ASN A 21 40.00 -34.16 -4.67
N ILE A 22 40.50 -33.74 -3.50
CA ILE A 22 39.90 -32.65 -2.72
C ILE A 22 40.01 -31.33 -3.48
N GLU A 23 41.16 -31.05 -4.11
CA GLU A 23 41.39 -29.83 -4.87
C GLU A 23 40.52 -29.76 -6.14
N ASN A 24 40.34 -30.89 -6.82
CA ASN A 24 39.42 -31.03 -7.96
C ASN A 24 37.94 -30.82 -7.57
N GLU A 25 37.52 -31.31 -6.40
CA GLU A 25 36.17 -31.08 -5.88
C GLU A 25 35.95 -29.62 -5.46
N LEU A 26 36.97 -28.97 -4.88
CA LEU A 26 36.91 -27.54 -4.54
C LEU A 26 36.80 -26.66 -5.80
N THR A 27 37.65 -26.91 -6.79
CA THR A 27 37.66 -26.15 -8.05
C THR A 27 36.35 -26.34 -8.82
N LYS A 28 35.78 -27.55 -8.84
CA LYS A 28 34.46 -27.82 -9.42
C LYS A 28 33.35 -27.05 -8.71
N LYS A 29 33.36 -27.02 -7.36
CA LYS A 29 32.40 -26.22 -6.57
C LYS A 29 32.54 -24.72 -6.82
N ASP A 30 33.76 -24.21 -6.93
CA ASP A 30 34.01 -22.81 -7.23
C ASP A 30 33.63 -22.43 -8.67
N HIS A 31 33.79 -23.35 -9.62
CA HIS A 31 33.34 -23.16 -10.99
C HIS A 31 31.81 -23.09 -11.10
N VAL A 32 31.09 -23.99 -10.43
CA VAL A 32 29.62 -23.95 -10.33
C VAL A 32 29.16 -22.66 -9.66
N ARG A 33 29.81 -22.25 -8.55
CA ARG A 33 29.53 -20.98 -7.86
C ARG A 33 29.76 -19.77 -8.76
N ALA A 34 30.83 -19.76 -9.54
CA ALA A 34 31.12 -18.69 -10.50
C ALA A 34 30.05 -18.62 -11.60
N LYS A 35 29.60 -19.76 -12.11
CA LYS A 35 28.52 -19.86 -13.11
C LYS A 35 27.18 -19.33 -12.57
N ILE A 36 26.80 -19.74 -11.36
CA ILE A 36 25.62 -19.22 -10.65
C ILE A 36 25.74 -17.71 -10.44
N LYS A 37 26.90 -17.22 -9.99
CA LYS A 37 27.14 -15.78 -9.79
C LYS A 37 27.01 -14.99 -11.09
N LYS A 38 27.40 -15.56 -12.23
CA LYS A 38 27.28 -14.93 -13.55
C LYS A 38 25.82 -14.90 -14.04
N ILE A 39 25.04 -15.93 -13.72
CA ILE A 39 23.59 -16.01 -14.03
C ILE A 39 22.78 -15.00 -13.20
N PHE A 40 23.03 -14.92 -11.89
CA PHE A 40 22.29 -14.03 -10.99
C PHE A 40 22.77 -12.57 -11.00
N TYR A 41 24.00 -12.29 -11.47
CA TYR A 41 24.59 -10.95 -11.49
C TYR A 41 25.27 -10.61 -12.84
N PRO A 42 24.51 -10.56 -13.95
CA PRO A 42 25.08 -10.38 -15.29
C PRO A 42 25.87 -9.08 -15.47
N TRP A 43 25.54 -8.02 -14.71
CA TRP A 43 26.15 -6.68 -14.81
C TRP A 43 27.06 -6.32 -13.63
N GLY A 44 27.47 -7.31 -12.83
CA GLY A 44 28.21 -7.11 -11.59
C GLY A 44 27.31 -6.90 -10.37
N GLN A 45 27.70 -7.50 -9.24
CA GLN A 45 26.87 -7.65 -8.04
C GLN A 45 26.44 -6.30 -7.41
N HIS A 46 27.27 -5.26 -7.52
CA HIS A 46 26.99 -3.94 -6.97
C HIS A 46 25.98 -3.15 -7.82
N LYS A 47 26.21 -3.09 -9.14
CA LYS A 47 25.37 -2.32 -10.08
C LYS A 47 23.98 -2.91 -10.21
N TYR A 48 23.87 -4.23 -10.36
CA TYR A 48 22.58 -4.94 -10.39
C TYR A 48 21.75 -4.70 -9.13
N HIS A 49 22.40 -4.71 -7.96
CA HIS A 49 21.72 -4.44 -6.70
C HIS A 49 21.19 -3.01 -6.57
N LEU A 50 21.94 -2.02 -7.06
CA LEU A 50 21.47 -0.64 -7.09
C LEU A 50 20.26 -0.49 -8.02
N MET A 51 20.27 -1.16 -9.19
CA MET A 51 19.15 -1.17 -10.12
C MET A 51 17.89 -1.78 -9.49
N LEU A 52 18.02 -2.93 -8.81
CA LEU A 52 16.89 -3.55 -8.08
C LEU A 52 16.33 -2.67 -6.97
N LYS A 53 17.20 -1.98 -6.21
CA LYS A 53 16.75 -1.02 -5.18
C LYS A 53 16.01 0.17 -5.78
N ASN A 54 16.47 0.69 -6.92
CA ASN A 54 15.80 1.77 -7.63
C ASN A 54 14.45 1.32 -8.18
N ALA A 55 14.41 0.18 -8.87
CA ALA A 55 13.18 -0.39 -9.40
C ALA A 55 12.16 -0.65 -8.29
N PHE A 56 12.63 -1.15 -7.14
CA PHE A 56 11.81 -1.33 -5.96
C PHE A 56 11.25 -0.01 -5.42
N LEU A 57 12.09 1.02 -5.26
CA LEU A 57 11.62 2.33 -4.82
C LEU A 57 10.54 2.90 -5.76
N VAL A 58 10.76 2.81 -7.08
CA VAL A 58 9.78 3.25 -8.09
C VAL A 58 8.49 2.45 -7.94
N SER A 59 8.58 1.13 -7.74
CA SER A 59 7.43 0.28 -7.47
C SER A 59 6.68 0.69 -6.19
N CYS A 60 7.38 1.08 -5.12
CA CYS A 60 6.75 1.56 -3.89
C CYS A 60 6.02 2.88 -4.10
N VAL A 61 6.61 3.80 -4.87
CA VAL A 61 6.03 5.10 -5.25
C VAL A 61 4.77 4.90 -6.10
N ILE A 62 4.81 3.98 -7.07
CA ILE A 62 3.63 3.62 -7.86
C ILE A 62 2.57 3.01 -6.96
N ALA A 63 2.92 2.07 -6.07
CA ALA A 63 1.98 1.43 -5.17
C ALA A 63 1.20 2.46 -4.32
N ILE A 64 1.91 3.37 -3.64
CA ILE A 64 1.26 4.38 -2.77
C ILE A 64 0.39 5.36 -3.57
N SER A 65 0.78 5.68 -4.80
CA SER A 65 0.00 6.57 -5.69
C SER A 65 -1.28 5.91 -6.17
N MET A 66 -1.27 4.59 -6.40
CA MET A 66 -2.41 3.85 -6.93
C MET A 66 -3.33 3.32 -5.83
N ASP A 67 -2.88 3.29 -4.57
CA ASP A 67 -3.66 2.79 -3.45
C ASP A 67 -5.01 3.52 -3.28
N PRO A 68 -5.14 4.86 -3.34
CA PRO A 68 -6.44 5.51 -3.17
C PRO A 68 -7.44 5.22 -4.30
N LEU A 69 -7.02 4.60 -5.42
CA LEU A 69 -7.92 4.29 -6.54
C LEU A 69 -9.09 3.39 -6.15
N PHE A 70 -8.94 2.51 -5.15
CA PHE A 70 -10.04 1.64 -4.76
C PHE A 70 -11.24 2.42 -4.19
N LEU A 71 -11.01 3.60 -3.63
CA LEU A 71 -12.06 4.46 -3.07
C LEU A 71 -13.00 5.01 -4.14
N TYR A 72 -12.54 5.07 -5.40
CA TYR A 72 -13.33 5.52 -6.54
C TYR A 72 -14.14 4.41 -7.23
N ILE A 73 -13.91 3.14 -6.87
CA ILE A 73 -14.61 1.98 -7.46
C ILE A 73 -16.13 2.01 -7.20
N PRO A 74 -16.62 2.25 -5.98
CA PRO A 74 -18.06 2.39 -5.78
C PRO A 74 -18.57 3.68 -6.41
N TYR A 75 -19.65 3.59 -7.16
CA TYR A 75 -20.36 4.71 -7.75
C TYR A 75 -21.87 4.50 -7.60
N ILE A 76 -22.65 5.56 -7.74
CA ILE A 76 -24.09 5.56 -7.53
C ILE A 76 -24.81 5.48 -8.87
N ASN A 77 -25.77 4.56 -8.97
CA ASN A 77 -26.78 4.58 -10.01
C ASN A 77 -27.96 5.40 -9.52
N GLU A 78 -28.11 6.62 -10.06
CA GLU A 78 -29.14 7.57 -9.64
C GLU A 78 -30.56 7.07 -9.93
N GLU A 79 -30.75 6.36 -11.05
CA GLU A 79 -32.08 5.86 -11.46
C GLU A 79 -32.61 4.82 -10.47
N LYS A 80 -31.74 3.97 -9.94
CA LYS A 80 -32.09 2.87 -9.03
C LYS A 80 -31.78 3.19 -7.57
N LYS A 81 -31.14 4.33 -7.27
CA LYS A 81 -30.61 4.71 -5.95
C LYS A 81 -29.88 3.54 -5.28
N CYS A 82 -28.83 3.06 -5.93
CA CYS A 82 -27.95 2.02 -5.42
C CYS A 82 -26.51 2.15 -5.86
N ILE A 83 -25.63 1.51 -5.11
CA ILE A 83 -24.20 1.41 -5.33
C ILE A 83 -23.94 0.33 -6.38
N GLN A 84 -23.12 0.69 -7.36
CA GLN A 84 -22.47 -0.21 -8.31
C GLN A 84 -20.96 -0.13 -8.17
N MET A 85 -20.26 -1.16 -8.64
CA MET A 85 -18.81 -1.19 -8.66
C MET A 85 -18.35 -1.02 -10.10
N ASP A 86 -17.52 -0.02 -10.38
CA ASP A 86 -16.95 0.16 -11.70
C ASP A 86 -16.05 -1.05 -12.04
N PRO A 87 -16.42 -1.90 -13.02
CA PRO A 87 -15.66 -3.10 -13.34
C PRO A 87 -14.30 -2.77 -13.97
N LYS A 88 -14.21 -1.68 -14.75
CA LYS A 88 -12.97 -1.28 -15.42
C LYS A 88 -11.95 -0.83 -14.38
N LEU A 89 -12.37 0.04 -13.47
CA LEU A 89 -11.50 0.55 -12.41
C LEU A 89 -11.12 -0.55 -11.42
N LYS A 90 -12.06 -1.45 -11.08
CA LYS A 90 -11.79 -2.62 -10.23
C LYS A 90 -10.74 -3.53 -10.83
N ILE A 91 -10.86 -3.90 -12.11
CA ILE A 91 -9.87 -4.75 -12.79
C ILE A 91 -8.51 -4.05 -12.82
N ALA A 92 -8.48 -2.78 -13.22
CA ALA A 92 -7.24 -2.01 -13.26
C ALA A 92 -6.55 -1.98 -11.89
N PHE A 93 -7.27 -1.63 -10.83
CA PHE A 93 -6.77 -1.63 -9.46
C PHE A 93 -6.20 -2.99 -9.04
N LEU A 94 -6.92 -4.09 -9.31
CA LEU A 94 -6.46 -5.43 -8.97
C LEU A 94 -5.16 -5.81 -9.71
N VAL A 95 -5.04 -5.46 -10.99
CA VAL A 95 -3.82 -5.67 -11.78
C VAL A 95 -2.64 -4.91 -11.16
N TYR A 96 -2.81 -3.62 -10.86
CA TYR A 96 -1.75 -2.83 -10.22
C TYR A 96 -1.36 -3.38 -8.84
N ARG A 97 -2.34 -3.83 -8.05
CA ARG A 97 -2.11 -4.43 -6.75
C ARG A 97 -1.30 -5.74 -6.87
N CYS A 98 -1.65 -6.61 -7.80
CA CYS A 98 -0.89 -7.83 -8.08
C CYS A 98 0.55 -7.54 -8.52
N LEU A 99 0.76 -6.59 -9.44
CA LEU A 99 2.10 -6.23 -9.91
C LEU A 99 2.99 -5.70 -8.78
N THR A 100 2.44 -4.83 -7.93
CA THR A 100 3.17 -4.27 -6.78
C THR A 100 3.44 -5.32 -5.70
N ASP A 101 2.49 -6.21 -5.42
CA ASP A 101 2.71 -7.33 -4.48
C ASP A 101 3.81 -8.28 -4.94
N ILE A 102 3.84 -8.64 -6.24
CA ILE A 102 4.90 -9.48 -6.80
C ILE A 102 6.26 -8.80 -6.64
N SER A 103 6.35 -7.51 -6.98
CA SER A 103 7.57 -6.71 -6.79
C SER A 103 8.04 -6.73 -5.32
N TYR A 104 7.10 -6.60 -4.37
CA TYR A 104 7.39 -6.68 -2.94
C TYR A 104 7.87 -8.06 -2.49
N LEU A 105 7.23 -9.14 -2.94
CA LEU A 105 7.64 -10.50 -2.63
C LEU A 105 9.05 -10.79 -3.16
N ILE A 106 9.34 -10.35 -4.37
CA ILE A 106 10.67 -10.45 -4.98
C ILE A 106 11.71 -9.70 -4.12
N HIS A 107 11.40 -8.48 -3.68
CA HIS A 107 12.29 -7.70 -2.82
C HIS A 107 12.57 -8.40 -1.49
N ILE A 108 11.54 -8.88 -0.79
CA ILE A 108 11.66 -9.59 0.48
C ILE A 108 12.49 -10.87 0.30
N PHE A 109 12.24 -11.62 -0.78
CA PHE A 109 12.97 -12.84 -1.09
C PHE A 109 14.47 -12.57 -1.26
N PHE A 110 14.84 -11.62 -2.13
CA PHE A 110 16.26 -11.28 -2.36
C PHE A 110 16.92 -10.67 -1.13
N HIS A 111 16.19 -9.86 -0.36
CA HIS A 111 16.68 -9.26 0.87
C HIS A 111 16.97 -10.33 1.95
N THR A 112 16.06 -11.28 2.12
CA THR A 112 16.19 -12.39 3.08
C THR A 112 17.32 -13.35 2.68
N LEU A 113 17.36 -13.78 1.41
CA LEU A 113 18.43 -14.63 0.89
C LEU A 113 19.81 -14.02 1.14
N ARG A 114 19.94 -12.71 0.97
CA ARG A 114 21.19 -11.99 1.23
C ARG A 114 21.56 -11.95 2.71
N ARG A 115 20.60 -11.72 3.59
CA ARG A 115 20.84 -11.67 5.04
C ARG A 115 21.24 -13.03 5.61
N VAL A 116 20.76 -14.13 5.04
CA VAL A 116 21.17 -15.50 5.40
C VAL A 116 22.54 -15.86 4.83
N THR A 117 22.83 -15.50 3.57
CA THR A 117 24.10 -15.87 2.91
C THR A 117 25.33 -15.07 3.39
N ARG A 118 25.15 -13.82 3.84
CA ARG A 118 26.24 -12.98 4.37
C ARG A 118 26.95 -13.55 5.62
N PRO A 119 26.25 -14.00 6.68
CA PRO A 119 26.89 -14.59 7.86
C PRO A 119 27.53 -15.93 7.55
N LEU A 120 26.90 -16.81 6.75
CA LEU A 120 27.47 -18.11 6.34
C LEU A 120 28.82 -17.99 5.64
N ARG A 121 29.03 -16.89 4.89
CA ARG A 121 30.31 -16.61 4.23
C ARG A 121 31.36 -16.04 5.19
N LYS A 122 30.96 -15.27 6.20
CA LYS A 122 31.87 -14.74 7.22
C LYS A 122 32.32 -15.82 8.21
N THR A 123 31.43 -16.69 8.66
CA THR A 123 31.77 -17.80 9.57
C THR A 123 32.70 -18.81 8.92
N LYS A 124 32.49 -19.11 7.63
CA LYS A 124 33.37 -20.03 6.87
C LYS A 124 34.79 -19.50 6.65
N TYR A 125 34.99 -18.17 6.60
CA TYR A 125 36.31 -17.56 6.39
C TYR A 125 37.02 -17.14 7.68
N SER A 126 36.28 -16.93 8.77
CA SER A 126 36.83 -16.31 9.99
C SER A 126 37.22 -17.31 11.06
N GLY A 127 36.79 -18.59 11.01
CA GLY A 127 37.08 -19.59 12.05
C GLY A 127 36.62 -19.21 13.47
N LEU A 128 35.91 -18.08 13.64
CA LEU A 128 35.67 -17.47 14.94
C LEU A 128 34.26 -17.85 15.40
N ILE A 129 34.20 -18.94 16.15
CA ILE A 129 33.08 -19.27 17.04
C ILE A 129 33.28 -18.41 18.28
N GLY A 130 32.67 -17.23 18.30
CA GLY A 130 32.82 -16.30 19.43
C GLY A 130 31.73 -15.23 19.40
N GLU A 131 30.88 -15.28 20.42
CA GLU A 131 29.77 -14.37 20.75
C GLU A 131 28.49 -14.50 19.92
N THR A 132 27.55 -15.23 20.49
CA THR A 132 26.17 -15.44 20.02
C THR A 132 25.27 -14.20 20.19
N SER A 133 25.64 -13.23 21.05
CA SER A 133 24.83 -12.04 21.36
C SER A 133 24.70 -11.01 20.22
N PRO A 134 25.76 -10.64 19.45
CA PRO A 134 25.60 -9.73 18.30
C PRO A 134 24.88 -10.38 17.11
N LEU A 135 24.94 -11.71 16.98
CA LEU A 135 24.25 -12.45 15.94
C LEU A 135 22.74 -12.49 16.20
N PHE A 136 22.32 -12.78 17.43
CA PHE A 136 20.93 -12.77 17.86
C PHE A 136 20.28 -11.39 17.63
N TRP A 137 20.93 -10.30 18.05
CA TRP A 137 20.40 -8.93 17.86
C TRP A 137 20.28 -8.53 16.38
N ARG A 138 21.21 -8.96 15.52
CA ARG A 138 21.14 -8.71 14.07
C ARG A 138 20.04 -9.51 13.39
N ILE A 139 19.79 -10.72 13.88
CA ILE A 139 18.71 -11.59 13.43
C ILE A 139 17.35 -11.01 13.87
N THR A 140 17.18 -10.62 15.14
CA THR A 140 15.94 -10.02 15.66
C THR A 140 15.61 -8.69 14.98
N ARG A 141 16.59 -7.79 14.80
CA ARG A 141 16.39 -6.55 14.00
C ARG A 141 15.98 -6.84 12.56
N SER A 142 16.48 -7.93 12.00
CA SER A 142 16.11 -8.35 10.64
C SER A 142 14.67 -8.85 10.56
N PHE A 143 14.22 -9.60 11.56
CA PHE A 143 12.83 -10.04 11.70
C PHE A 143 11.88 -8.87 11.97
N ILE A 144 12.25 -7.91 12.81
CA ILE A 144 11.45 -6.70 13.07
C ILE A 144 11.27 -5.88 11.78
N GLN A 145 12.35 -5.69 11.00
CA GLN A 145 12.24 -4.96 9.74
C GLN A 145 11.38 -5.71 8.71
N ASN A 146 11.52 -7.03 8.63
CA ASN A 146 10.64 -7.87 7.82
C ASN A 146 9.18 -7.80 8.31
N TYR A 147 8.93 -7.63 9.62
CA TYR A 147 7.58 -7.49 10.15
C TYR A 147 6.91 -6.19 9.71
N ILE A 148 7.64 -5.06 9.70
CA ILE A 148 7.15 -3.79 9.14
C ILE A 148 6.87 -3.94 7.64
N ASP A 149 7.76 -4.61 6.90
CA ASP A 149 7.57 -4.91 5.49
C ASP A 149 6.33 -5.80 5.23
N ILE A 150 6.07 -6.79 6.08
CA ILE A 150 4.90 -7.68 6.01
C ILE A 150 3.61 -6.93 6.37
N LEU A 151 3.62 -6.12 7.43
CA LEU A 151 2.48 -5.31 7.84
C LEU A 151 2.06 -4.32 6.74
N ALA A 152 3.02 -3.73 6.04
CA ALA A 152 2.76 -2.85 4.89
C ALA A 152 2.16 -3.58 3.67
N ILE A 153 2.31 -4.92 3.59
CA ILE A 153 1.83 -5.74 2.47
C ILE A 153 0.41 -6.26 2.71
N ILE A 154 -0.11 -6.24 3.94
CA ILE A 154 -1.45 -6.75 4.24
C ILE A 154 -2.47 -6.07 3.31
N PRO A 155 -3.17 -6.84 2.45
CA PRO A 155 -4.01 -6.26 1.41
C PRO A 155 -5.38 -5.86 1.99
N LEU A 156 -5.43 -4.93 2.95
CA LEU A 156 -6.72 -4.49 3.49
C LEU A 156 -7.59 -3.86 2.42
N ALA A 157 -7.04 -3.15 1.44
CA ALA A 157 -7.81 -2.62 0.31
C ALA A 157 -8.56 -3.73 -0.47
N GLN A 158 -8.00 -4.94 -0.59
CA GLN A 158 -8.68 -6.07 -1.22
C GLN A 158 -9.75 -6.68 -0.29
N MET A 159 -9.43 -6.78 1.01
CA MET A 159 -10.42 -7.18 2.01
C MET A 159 -11.61 -6.23 2.00
N MET A 160 -11.39 -4.93 1.82
CA MET A 160 -12.44 -3.91 1.72
C MET A 160 -13.35 -4.12 0.52
N LEU A 161 -12.83 -4.44 -0.67
CA LEU A 161 -13.68 -4.74 -1.82
C LEU A 161 -14.61 -5.94 -1.56
N ILE A 162 -14.09 -6.95 -0.87
CA ILE A 162 -14.87 -8.15 -0.48
C ILE A 162 -15.87 -7.79 0.63
N PHE A 163 -15.46 -6.97 1.60
CA PHE A 163 -16.26 -6.61 2.75
C PHE A 163 -17.35 -5.59 2.41
N PHE A 164 -17.13 -4.68 1.45
CA PHE A 164 -18.15 -3.77 0.91
C PHE A 164 -19.28 -4.53 0.22
N ALA A 165 -18.95 -5.62 -0.48
CA ALA A 165 -19.96 -6.49 -1.05
C ALA A 165 -20.80 -7.21 0.03
N LYS A 166 -20.28 -7.32 1.27
CA LYS A 166 -20.83 -8.18 2.34
C LYS A 166 -21.44 -7.42 3.53
N LEU A 167 -20.92 -6.25 3.93
CA LEU A 167 -21.44 -5.37 5.00
C LEU A 167 -22.58 -4.45 4.53
N ARG A 168 -23.37 -4.96 3.62
CA ARG A 168 -24.36 -4.21 2.85
C ARG A 168 -25.63 -3.86 3.64
N ASP A 169 -25.58 -3.95 4.97
CA ASP A 169 -26.73 -3.72 5.84
C ASP A 169 -26.44 -2.54 6.79
N SER A 170 -27.44 -1.69 6.95
CA SER A 170 -27.45 -0.43 7.72
C SER A 170 -27.22 -0.60 9.24
N ARG A 171 -26.92 -1.83 9.69
CA ARG A 171 -26.69 -2.22 11.10
C ARG A 171 -25.21 -2.17 11.52
N TYR A 172 -24.29 -1.92 10.60
CA TYR A 172 -22.83 -2.02 10.84
C TYR A 172 -22.05 -0.70 10.72
N SER A 173 -22.64 0.44 11.11
CA SER A 173 -21.98 1.77 11.11
C SER A 173 -20.61 1.75 11.84
N SER A 174 -20.53 1.14 13.03
CA SER A 174 -19.27 1.06 13.78
C SER A 174 -18.18 0.23 13.08
N THR A 175 -18.56 -0.81 12.34
CA THR A 175 -17.60 -1.65 11.60
C THR A 175 -17.08 -0.92 10.34
N ARG A 176 -17.92 -0.11 9.68
CA ARG A 176 -17.50 0.73 8.55
C ARG A 176 -16.47 1.78 8.97
N ASN A 177 -16.72 2.48 10.08
CA ASN A 177 -15.79 3.46 10.64
C ASN A 177 -14.45 2.80 11.04
N PHE A 178 -14.49 1.63 11.66
CA PHE A 178 -13.28 0.87 12.00
C PHE A 178 -12.47 0.49 10.75
N LEU A 179 -13.13 0.08 9.68
CA LEU A 179 -12.46 -0.28 8.43
C LEU A 179 -11.87 0.93 7.71
N ASN A 180 -12.56 2.07 7.71
CA ASN A 180 -12.04 3.33 7.20
C ASN A 180 -10.80 3.78 8.00
N PHE A 181 -10.84 3.65 9.33
CA PHE A 181 -9.68 3.87 10.18
C PHE A 181 -8.52 2.91 9.84
N LEU A 182 -8.82 1.63 9.60
CA LEU A 182 -7.82 0.65 9.18
C LEU A 182 -7.17 1.01 7.82
N ILE A 183 -7.94 1.53 6.87
CA ILE A 183 -7.41 2.04 5.60
C ILE A 183 -6.40 3.17 5.84
N ILE A 184 -6.80 4.19 6.60
CA ILE A 184 -5.97 5.38 6.84
C ILE A 184 -4.71 5.00 7.62
N SER A 185 -4.86 4.19 8.67
CA SER A 185 -3.74 3.73 9.49
C SER A 185 -2.74 2.88 8.71
N GLN A 186 -3.17 2.16 7.65
CA GLN A 186 -2.27 1.44 6.76
C GLN A 186 -1.49 2.31 5.77
N TYR A 187 -1.90 3.55 5.57
CA TYR A 187 -1.16 4.46 4.69
C TYR A 187 0.18 4.86 5.32
N ALA A 188 0.23 5.03 6.64
CA ALA A 188 1.42 5.37 7.40
C ALA A 188 2.60 4.37 7.23
N PRO A 189 2.45 3.04 7.43
CA PRO A 189 3.54 2.09 7.21
C PRO A 189 4.02 2.07 5.75
N ARG A 190 3.15 2.35 4.78
CA ARG A 190 3.53 2.44 3.35
C ARG A 190 4.39 3.67 3.08
N ILE A 191 4.02 4.84 3.60
CA ILE A 191 4.84 6.06 3.52
C ILE A 191 6.20 5.84 4.18
N LEU A 192 6.20 5.28 5.40
CA LEU A 192 7.42 4.97 6.13
C LEU A 192 8.33 4.05 5.31
N ARG A 193 7.77 3.09 4.58
CA ARG A 193 8.53 2.19 3.71
C ARG A 193 9.14 2.90 2.51
N VAL A 194 8.44 3.82 1.86
CA VAL A 194 9.00 4.65 0.78
C VAL A 194 10.18 5.45 1.32
N TYR A 195 10.01 6.09 2.48
CA TYR A 195 11.05 6.86 3.15
C TYR A 195 12.28 5.99 3.51
N LEU A 196 12.07 4.81 4.12
CA LEU A 196 13.15 3.88 4.43
C LEU A 196 13.85 3.36 3.17
N SER A 197 13.10 3.08 2.11
CA SER A 197 13.64 2.64 0.82
C SER A 197 14.51 3.71 0.17
N TRP A 198 14.04 4.97 0.20
CA TRP A 198 14.80 6.14 -0.23
C TRP A 198 16.10 6.31 0.56
N LYS A 199 16.02 6.28 1.90
CA LYS A 199 17.20 6.39 2.79
C LYS A 199 18.23 5.27 2.52
N ASN A 200 17.75 4.05 2.28
CA ASN A 200 18.59 2.88 2.00
C ASN A 200 19.31 2.92 0.64
N LEU A 201 18.95 3.84 -0.26
CA LEU A 201 19.65 4.08 -1.52
C LEU A 201 20.91 4.92 -1.34
N GLY A 202 21.08 5.61 -0.22
CA GLY A 202 22.30 6.38 0.08
C GLY A 202 22.53 7.57 -0.87
N ARG A 203 21.51 8.00 -1.61
CA ARG A 203 21.56 9.14 -2.56
C ARG A 203 21.31 10.48 -1.89
N ILE A 204 21.84 10.68 -0.69
CA ILE A 204 21.80 12.00 -0.07
C ILE A 204 22.84 12.82 -0.85
N PRO A 205 22.43 13.88 -1.58
CA PRO A 205 23.38 14.71 -2.31
C PRO A 205 24.41 15.27 -1.32
N THR A 206 25.66 15.37 -1.75
CA THR A 206 26.72 15.94 -0.91
C THR A 206 26.71 17.46 -0.94
N SER A 207 26.12 18.07 -1.97
CA SER A 207 25.94 19.51 -2.07
C SER A 207 24.71 19.97 -1.29
N ILE A 208 24.85 21.10 -0.58
CA ILE A 208 23.74 21.74 0.15
C ILE A 208 22.56 21.98 -0.79
N THR A 209 22.83 22.51 -1.98
CA THR A 209 21.82 22.73 -3.03
C THR A 209 21.11 21.42 -3.39
N GLY A 210 21.84 20.33 -3.62
CA GLY A 210 21.23 19.05 -3.95
C GLY A 210 20.31 18.52 -2.84
N VAL A 211 20.73 18.63 -1.57
CA VAL A 211 19.93 18.20 -0.42
C VAL A 211 18.61 18.97 -0.35
N VAL A 212 18.66 20.30 -0.53
CA VAL A 212 17.47 21.16 -0.51
C VAL A 212 16.51 20.78 -1.63
N TRP A 213 16.99 20.62 -2.86
CA TRP A 213 16.14 20.24 -4.00
C TRP A 213 15.51 18.86 -3.83
N VAL A 214 16.28 17.85 -3.38
CA VAL A 214 15.76 16.50 -3.14
C VAL A 214 14.72 16.50 -2.03
N SER A 215 14.97 17.24 -0.94
CA SER A 215 14.02 17.36 0.16
C SER A 215 12.73 18.06 -0.30
N GLY A 216 12.86 19.16 -1.03
CA GLY A 216 11.71 19.89 -1.57
C GLY A 216 10.88 19.03 -2.53
N ALA A 217 11.52 18.30 -3.45
CA ALA A 217 10.84 17.39 -4.36
C ALA A 217 10.13 16.25 -3.63
N PHE A 218 10.73 15.71 -2.56
CA PHE A 218 10.11 14.67 -1.74
C PHE A 218 8.91 15.19 -0.95
N ASN A 219 9.02 16.38 -0.35
CA ASN A 219 7.90 17.02 0.34
C ASN A 219 6.75 17.34 -0.63
N LEU A 220 7.06 17.87 -1.82
CA LEU A 220 6.07 18.10 -2.87
C LEU A 220 5.38 16.79 -3.30
N PHE A 221 6.15 15.71 -3.46
CA PHE A 221 5.58 14.39 -3.75
C PHE A 221 4.61 13.94 -2.64
N LEU A 222 5.01 14.05 -1.37
CA LEU A 222 4.12 13.72 -0.25
C LEU A 222 2.86 14.59 -0.23
N TYR A 223 2.99 15.87 -0.58
CA TYR A 223 1.89 16.82 -0.66
C TYR A 223 0.87 16.45 -1.76
N ILE A 224 1.35 16.10 -2.95
CA ILE A 224 0.51 15.61 -4.06
C ILE A 224 -0.22 14.32 -3.66
N ILE A 225 0.50 13.39 -3.03
CA ILE A 225 -0.07 12.12 -2.57
C ILE A 225 -1.12 12.32 -1.48
N ALA A 226 -0.85 13.19 -0.50
CA ALA A 226 -1.82 13.55 0.54
C ALA A 226 -3.08 14.18 -0.05
N SER A 227 -2.92 15.11 -1.00
CA SER A 227 -4.04 15.73 -1.72
C SER A 227 -4.89 14.69 -2.46
N HIS A 228 -4.25 13.76 -3.17
CA HIS A 228 -4.92 12.66 -3.86
C HIS A 228 -5.68 11.75 -2.89
N ALA A 229 -5.03 11.32 -1.79
CA ALA A 229 -5.61 10.42 -0.81
C ALA A 229 -6.81 11.06 -0.07
N LEU A 230 -6.69 12.32 0.35
CA LEU A 230 -7.76 13.06 1.01
C LEU A 230 -8.95 13.29 0.07
N GLY A 231 -8.68 13.64 -1.19
CA GLY A 231 -9.72 13.78 -2.23
C GLY A 231 -10.47 12.47 -2.49
N ALA A 232 -9.74 11.36 -2.58
CA ALA A 232 -10.32 10.03 -2.76
C ALA A 232 -11.17 9.60 -1.57
N LEU A 233 -10.70 9.89 -0.36
CA LEU A 233 -11.43 9.61 0.88
C LEU A 233 -12.71 10.46 0.97
N TRP A 234 -12.63 11.74 0.58
CA TRP A 234 -13.80 12.62 0.51
C TRP A 234 -14.87 12.09 -0.45
N TYR A 235 -14.48 11.68 -1.67
CA TYR A 235 -15.40 11.04 -2.62
C TYR A 235 -16.11 9.82 -2.02
N PHE A 236 -15.33 8.93 -1.43
CA PHE A 236 -15.85 7.68 -0.89
C PHE A 236 -16.78 7.93 0.31
N LEU A 237 -16.41 8.85 1.20
CA LEU A 237 -17.26 9.26 2.32
C LEU A 237 -18.54 9.95 1.85
N ALA A 238 -18.53 10.67 0.73
CA ALA A 238 -19.75 11.23 0.14
C ALA A 238 -20.73 10.12 -0.27
N VAL A 239 -20.24 9.07 -0.94
CA VAL A 239 -21.04 7.87 -1.27
C VAL A 239 -21.57 7.17 -0.01
N GLU A 240 -20.75 7.06 1.04
CA GLU A 240 -21.19 6.50 2.32
C GLU A 240 -22.24 7.36 3.02
N GLN A 241 -22.14 8.68 2.96
CA GLN A 241 -23.12 9.59 3.54
C GLN A 241 -24.46 9.52 2.82
N GLU A 242 -24.47 9.53 1.49
CA GLU A 242 -25.69 9.39 0.70
C GLU A 242 -26.41 8.07 1.00
N THR A 243 -25.65 6.97 1.04
CA THR A 243 -26.21 5.64 1.34
C THR A 243 -26.65 5.49 2.80
N THR A 244 -26.02 6.21 3.73
CA THR A 244 -26.46 6.31 5.13
C THR A 244 -27.78 7.06 5.22
N CYS A 245 -27.92 8.17 4.49
CA CYS A 245 -29.18 8.90 4.41
C CYS A 245 -30.31 8.00 3.91
N TRP A 246 -30.10 7.30 2.79
CA TRP A 246 -31.12 6.38 2.27
C TRP A 246 -31.50 5.31 3.29
N GLY A 247 -30.52 4.75 4.00
CA GLY A 247 -30.75 3.78 5.06
C GLY A 247 -31.59 4.33 6.21
N GLN A 248 -31.41 5.59 6.58
CA GLN A 248 -32.23 6.25 7.60
C GLN A 248 -33.64 6.53 7.09
N ALA A 249 -33.79 7.07 5.87
CA ALA A 249 -35.09 7.33 5.26
C ALA A 249 -35.95 6.05 5.18
N CYS A 250 -35.36 4.95 4.72
CA CYS A 250 -36.01 3.64 4.65
C CYS A 250 -36.46 3.11 6.02
N LYS A 251 -35.65 3.30 7.08
CA LYS A 251 -35.98 2.86 8.44
C LYS A 251 -37.12 3.66 9.05
N THR A 252 -37.14 4.97 8.83
CA THR A 252 -38.09 5.89 9.46
C THR A 252 -39.44 5.91 8.75
N HIS A 253 -39.46 5.88 7.43
CA HIS A 253 -40.68 6.10 6.64
C HIS A 253 -41.24 4.82 5.97
N GLY A 254 -40.55 3.69 6.12
CA GLY A 254 -40.93 2.44 5.45
C GLY A 254 -40.71 2.50 3.93
N GLY A 255 -40.98 1.40 3.22
CA GLY A 255 -40.94 1.38 1.75
C GLY A 255 -39.67 0.81 1.11
N CYS A 256 -38.72 0.28 1.89
CA CYS A 256 -37.57 -0.46 1.37
C CYS A 256 -37.60 -1.90 1.91
N VAL A 257 -37.93 -2.87 1.05
CA VAL A 257 -38.00 -4.30 1.39
C VAL A 257 -36.59 -4.88 1.61
N ASP A 258 -35.60 -4.35 0.90
CA ASP A 258 -34.19 -4.68 1.07
C ASP A 258 -33.43 -3.42 1.54
N THR A 259 -32.76 -3.52 2.70
CA THR A 259 -31.86 -2.46 3.22
C THR A 259 -30.53 -2.44 2.48
N SER A 260 -30.31 -3.40 1.57
CA SER A 260 -29.11 -3.51 0.78
C SER A 260 -29.17 -2.59 -0.45
N PHE A 261 -28.45 -1.47 -0.38
CA PHE A 261 -28.36 -0.48 -1.47
C PHE A 261 -27.41 -0.90 -2.59
N VAL A 262 -27.31 -2.19 -2.96
CA VAL A 262 -26.56 -2.60 -4.17
C VAL A 262 -27.51 -2.86 -5.31
N CYS A 263 -27.06 -2.52 -6.52
CA CYS A 263 -27.80 -2.84 -7.72
C CYS A 263 -27.61 -4.33 -8.06
N ASN A 264 -28.68 -5.10 -7.96
CA ASN A 264 -28.80 -6.45 -8.49
C ASN A 264 -29.92 -6.49 -9.54
N ASP A 265 -29.87 -7.46 -10.45
CA ASP A 265 -30.94 -7.62 -11.47
C ASP A 265 -32.31 -7.95 -10.85
N ASN A 266 -32.31 -8.56 -9.67
CA ASN A 266 -33.52 -8.92 -8.90
C ASN A 266 -33.92 -7.87 -7.84
N THR A 267 -33.40 -6.64 -7.92
CA THR A 267 -33.72 -5.61 -6.91
C THR A 267 -35.20 -5.22 -7.05
N THR A 268 -35.96 -5.35 -5.97
CA THR A 268 -37.34 -4.84 -5.93
C THR A 268 -37.35 -3.32 -6.17
N PRO A 269 -38.38 -2.78 -6.84
CA PRO A 269 -38.49 -1.33 -7.04
C PRO A 269 -38.43 -0.62 -5.69
N ARG A 270 -37.43 0.24 -5.49
CA ARG A 270 -37.34 1.10 -4.30
C ARG A 270 -38.35 2.24 -4.46
N ASN A 271 -38.90 2.72 -3.35
CA ASN A 271 -39.68 3.95 -3.37
C ASN A 271 -38.74 5.16 -3.51
N LEU A 272 -38.38 5.48 -4.75
CA LEU A 272 -37.47 6.58 -5.09
C LEU A 272 -37.98 7.94 -4.60
N ILE A 273 -39.30 8.09 -4.43
CA ILE A 273 -39.92 9.32 -3.92
C ILE A 273 -39.46 9.57 -2.48
N ILE A 274 -39.55 8.55 -1.61
CA ILE A 274 -39.09 8.63 -0.21
C ILE A 274 -37.60 8.99 -0.16
N LEU A 275 -36.77 8.34 -0.98
CA LEU A 275 -35.33 8.63 -0.97
C LEU A 275 -35.02 10.06 -1.41
N ASN A 276 -35.67 10.57 -2.45
CA ASN A 276 -35.44 11.95 -2.91
C ASN A 276 -35.99 13.00 -1.94
N GLU A 277 -37.11 12.71 -1.28
CA GLU A 277 -37.74 13.62 -0.31
C GLU A 277 -36.91 13.72 0.99
N PHE A 278 -36.43 12.59 1.50
CA PHE A 278 -35.72 12.52 2.78
C PHE A 278 -34.19 12.59 2.66
N CYS A 279 -33.65 12.51 1.43
CA CYS A 279 -32.24 12.75 1.12
C CYS A 279 -32.07 13.79 0.00
N PRO A 280 -32.51 15.04 0.23
CA PRO A 280 -32.53 16.07 -0.80
C PRO A 280 -31.12 16.64 -1.07
N ILE A 281 -30.56 16.32 -2.23
CA ILE A 281 -29.26 16.84 -2.69
C ILE A 281 -29.45 18.13 -3.51
N ASN A 282 -30.50 18.17 -4.34
CA ASN A 282 -30.79 19.30 -5.23
C ASN A 282 -32.31 19.53 -5.41
N PRO A 283 -32.88 20.62 -4.86
CA PRO A 283 -32.23 21.58 -3.97
C PRO A 283 -31.88 20.94 -2.61
N PRO A 284 -30.78 21.36 -1.95
CA PRO A 284 -30.40 20.81 -0.66
C PRO A 284 -31.35 21.30 0.45
N ASN A 285 -31.62 20.44 1.44
CA ASN A 285 -32.38 20.83 2.63
C ASN A 285 -31.76 20.25 3.92
N ALA A 286 -30.91 21.07 4.57
CA ALA A 286 -30.21 20.70 5.79
C ALA A 286 -31.14 20.43 7.00
N THR A 287 -32.39 20.91 6.98
CA THR A 287 -33.35 20.60 8.06
C THR A 287 -33.87 19.16 7.98
N VAL A 288 -33.83 18.55 6.78
CA VAL A 288 -34.24 17.16 6.54
C VAL A 288 -33.03 16.24 6.72
N TYR A 289 -31.96 16.51 5.97
CA TYR A 289 -30.69 15.80 6.11
C TYR A 289 -29.53 16.72 5.72
N ASP A 290 -28.61 16.90 6.65
CA ASP A 290 -27.40 17.68 6.44
C ASP A 290 -26.23 16.78 6.00
N PHE A 291 -25.81 16.95 4.74
CA PHE A 291 -24.67 16.26 4.13
C PHE A 291 -23.31 16.89 4.48
N GLY A 292 -23.29 18.03 5.16
CA GLY A 292 -22.07 18.71 5.61
C GLY A 292 -21.06 18.95 4.49
N ILE A 293 -19.78 18.69 4.80
CA ILE A 293 -18.64 18.87 3.88
C ILE A 293 -18.70 18.01 2.59
N PHE A 294 -19.64 17.08 2.49
CA PHE A 294 -19.81 16.20 1.33
C PHE A 294 -20.84 16.71 0.33
N LEU A 295 -21.65 17.71 0.70
CA LEU A 295 -22.75 18.22 -0.12
C LEU A 295 -22.29 18.69 -1.50
N ASP A 296 -21.22 19.48 -1.57
CA ASP A 296 -20.67 19.97 -2.85
C ASP A 296 -20.30 18.83 -3.80
N GLY A 297 -19.75 17.75 -3.25
CA GLY A 297 -19.38 16.55 -4.02
C GLY A 297 -20.62 15.88 -4.59
N LEU A 298 -21.66 15.72 -3.75
CA LEU A 298 -22.93 15.12 -4.16
C LEU A 298 -23.65 15.95 -5.23
N GLN A 299 -23.65 17.28 -5.10
CA GLN A 299 -24.29 18.18 -6.06
C GLN A 299 -23.61 18.21 -7.42
N SER A 300 -22.29 17.99 -7.46
CA SER A 300 -21.56 17.93 -8.73
C SER A 300 -21.92 16.70 -9.59
N GLY A 301 -22.60 15.70 -9.02
CA GLY A 301 -23.02 14.48 -9.71
C GLY A 301 -21.86 13.51 -10.04
N MET A 302 -20.66 13.77 -9.52
CA MET A 302 -19.46 12.98 -9.81
C MET A 302 -19.57 11.52 -9.33
N GLN A 303 -20.36 11.25 -8.28
CA GLN A 303 -20.67 9.88 -7.83
C GLN A 303 -21.53 9.09 -8.81
N ALA A 304 -22.31 9.77 -9.67
CA ALA A 304 -23.14 9.13 -10.69
C ALA A 304 -22.38 8.80 -11.98
N SER A 305 -21.20 9.39 -12.16
CA SER A 305 -20.41 9.23 -13.38
C SER A 305 -19.43 8.04 -13.30
N THR A 306 -19.28 7.35 -14.43
CA THR A 306 -18.20 6.36 -14.66
C THR A 306 -16.97 6.98 -15.30
N ASP A 307 -16.99 8.30 -15.58
CA ASP A 307 -15.85 9.02 -16.12
C ASP A 307 -14.78 9.27 -15.04
N PHE A 308 -13.87 8.31 -14.90
CA PHE A 308 -12.83 8.32 -13.87
C PHE A 308 -11.89 9.55 -13.93
N PRO A 309 -11.36 9.99 -15.09
CA PRO A 309 -10.48 11.16 -15.16
C PRO A 309 -11.10 12.43 -14.58
N THR A 310 -12.35 12.75 -14.94
CA THR A 310 -13.03 13.94 -14.42
C THR A 310 -13.22 13.85 -12.91
N LYS A 311 -13.70 12.70 -12.43
CA LYS A 311 -13.84 12.40 -11.00
C LYS A 311 -12.51 12.56 -10.25
N PHE A 312 -11.44 12.00 -10.77
CA PHE A 312 -10.10 12.08 -10.19
C PHE A 312 -9.64 13.54 -10.07
N VAL A 313 -9.75 14.34 -11.14
CA VAL A 313 -9.30 15.73 -11.15
C VAL A 313 -10.09 16.58 -10.16
N GLN A 314 -11.41 16.41 -10.10
CA GLN A 314 -12.27 17.15 -9.16
C GLN A 314 -11.94 16.80 -7.71
N CYS A 315 -11.81 15.52 -7.39
CA CYS A 315 -11.44 15.08 -6.04
C CYS A 315 -10.03 15.51 -5.66
N PHE A 316 -9.07 15.39 -6.58
CA PHE A 316 -7.71 15.86 -6.38
C PHE A 316 -7.68 17.36 -6.11
N TRP A 317 -8.42 18.16 -6.88
CA TRP A 317 -8.55 19.59 -6.67
C TRP A 317 -9.16 19.93 -5.32
N TRP A 318 -10.22 19.22 -4.91
CA TRP A 318 -10.83 19.40 -3.60
C TRP A 318 -9.82 19.12 -2.47
N GLY A 319 -9.07 18.01 -2.56
CA GLY A 319 -8.05 17.64 -1.59
C GLY A 319 -6.92 18.66 -1.53
N LEU A 320 -6.42 19.08 -2.69
CA LEU A 320 -5.37 20.09 -2.83
C LEU A 320 -5.78 21.42 -2.20
N ARG A 321 -6.97 21.94 -2.55
CA ARG A 321 -7.50 23.21 -2.04
C ARG A 321 -7.59 23.21 -0.52
N ASN A 322 -8.19 22.17 0.06
CA ASN A 322 -8.37 22.09 1.50
C ASN A 322 -7.07 21.84 2.26
N LEU A 323 -6.12 21.11 1.66
CA LEU A 323 -4.79 20.95 2.24
C LEU A 323 -4.00 22.26 2.22
N SER A 324 -4.10 23.04 1.13
CA SER A 324 -3.46 24.36 0.97
C SER A 324 -4.05 25.42 1.90
N SER A 325 -5.33 25.31 2.25
CA SER A 325 -6.01 26.25 3.14
C SER A 325 -6.18 25.74 4.57
N PHE A 326 -5.45 24.67 4.96
CA PHE A 326 -5.56 24.02 6.27
C PHE A 326 -7.00 23.69 6.70
N GLY A 327 -7.89 23.39 5.75
CA GLY A 327 -9.29 23.07 6.00
C GLY A 327 -10.16 24.23 6.47
N GLN A 328 -9.71 25.49 6.38
CA GLN A 328 -10.45 26.66 6.89
C GLN A 328 -11.86 26.84 6.31
N ASN A 329 -12.12 26.33 5.12
CA ASN A 329 -13.41 26.45 4.44
C ASN A 329 -14.33 25.23 4.68
N LEU A 330 -13.95 24.31 5.57
CA LEU A 330 -14.74 23.11 5.89
C LEU A 330 -15.71 23.41 7.04
N ASP A 331 -16.99 23.51 6.71
CA ASP A 331 -18.06 23.60 7.71
C ASP A 331 -18.51 22.19 8.09
N THR A 332 -18.06 21.72 9.25
CA THR A 332 -18.35 20.35 9.72
C THR A 332 -19.67 20.32 10.47
N ARG A 333 -20.46 19.27 10.25
CA ARG A 333 -21.65 19.02 11.05
C ARG A 333 -21.27 18.75 12.51
N ASN A 334 -22.26 18.76 13.42
CA ASN A 334 -22.18 18.23 14.79
C ASN A 334 -21.99 16.68 14.83
N HIS A 335 -21.03 16.17 14.06
CA HIS A 335 -20.68 14.76 13.95
C HIS A 335 -19.17 14.59 14.13
N ALA A 336 -18.77 13.88 15.19
CA ALA A 336 -17.36 13.74 15.59
C ALA A 336 -16.41 13.26 14.48
N TRP A 337 -16.89 12.41 13.57
CA TRP A 337 -16.07 11.88 12.47
C TRP A 337 -15.74 12.94 11.41
N GLU A 338 -16.67 13.83 11.07
CA GLU A 338 -16.41 14.94 10.14
C GLU A 338 -15.40 15.91 10.73
N SER A 339 -15.53 16.23 12.02
CA SER A 339 -14.56 17.05 12.74
C SER A 339 -13.18 16.39 12.79
N MET A 340 -13.10 15.07 13.01
CA MET A 340 -11.83 14.33 12.95
C MET A 340 -11.22 14.34 11.55
N PHE A 341 -12.03 14.23 10.49
CA PHE A 341 -11.55 14.29 9.11
C PHE A 341 -11.04 15.69 8.75
N ALA A 342 -11.76 16.75 9.13
CA ALA A 342 -11.30 18.13 8.97
C ALA A 342 -10.00 18.39 9.75
N ALA A 343 -9.90 17.93 11.01
CA ALA A 343 -8.69 18.04 11.80
C ALA A 343 -7.50 17.29 11.15
N LEU A 344 -7.73 16.11 10.56
CA LEU A 344 -6.71 15.38 9.81
C LEU A 344 -6.21 16.21 8.61
N ILE A 345 -7.09 16.87 7.87
CA ILE A 345 -6.73 17.76 6.76
C ILE A 345 -5.87 18.92 7.28
N SER A 346 -6.29 19.60 8.34
CA SER A 346 -5.55 20.73 8.92
C SER A 346 -4.15 20.33 9.41
N ILE A 347 -4.04 19.23 10.16
CA ILE A 347 -2.76 18.72 10.68
C ILE A 347 -1.85 18.29 9.53
N THR A 348 -2.39 17.58 8.53
CA THR A 348 -1.60 17.14 7.37
C THR A 348 -1.11 18.34 6.56
N GLY A 349 -1.95 19.36 6.39
CA GLY A 349 -1.57 20.61 5.74
C GLY A 349 -0.41 21.26 6.48
N LEU A 350 -0.52 21.41 7.80
CA LEU A 350 0.50 22.03 8.64
C LEU A 350 1.84 21.27 8.63
N LEU A 351 1.82 19.94 8.57
CA LEU A 351 3.04 19.13 8.58
C LEU A 351 3.78 19.11 7.23
N LEU A 352 3.05 19.35 6.13
CA LEU A 352 3.60 19.27 4.77
C LEU A 352 3.90 20.64 4.14
N PHE A 353 3.37 21.71 4.72
CA PHE A 353 3.70 23.10 4.38
C PHE A 353 4.94 23.56 5.15
#